data_AF-A0A4Z0JEK3-F1
#
_entry.id   AF-A0A4Z0JEK3-F1
#
_cell.length_a   1.000
_cell.length_b   1.000
_cell.length_c   1.000
_cell.angle_alpha   90.00
_cell.angle_beta   90.00
_cell.angle_gamma   90.00
#
_symmetry.space_group_name_H-M   'P 1'
#
loop_
_entity.id
_entity.type
_entity.pdbx_description
1 polymer ?
#
loop_
_entity_poly.entity_id
_entity_poly.type
_entity_poly.pdbx_seq_one_letter_code
_entity_poly.pdbx_strand_id
1 'polypeptide(L)'
;MEKTELIKRYVKAANNLYNLIPITQVYRIIKLQNPEMSLTASEFKDVLNQMSNQNTGFEIKRFDSWFEADNWQSPEYIISQYLFEDDNIYDMMNNQEGELYNIPDKETFLKHADEFYFVENDALNDLRNYLIQEFKLIPDDVEDIVEETQGMMQVRTDESDEFVEFLINDYKNFSVSIETKAQEDQLRRLLDQADYSLQIPFYRNFSEKQFRNNLDPFDEIDLLDGEITLTDALVEQIKTAAVDVDELDKLVHCNYQWSENMFENIAYADKVSKAINKIDVPKL
;
A
#
# COMPACT_ATOMS: atom_id res chain seq x y z
N MET A 1 8.60 -22.00 13.31
CA MET A 1 7.37 -21.26 13.62
C MET A 1 6.20 -22.06 13.06
N GLU A 2 5.10 -22.17 13.79
CA GLU A 2 3.92 -22.90 13.32
C GLU A 2 3.32 -22.20 12.08
N LYS A 3 2.80 -22.98 11.13
CA LYS A 3 2.25 -22.49 9.85
C LYS A 3 1.21 -21.40 10.07
N THR A 4 0.29 -21.60 11.01
CA THR A 4 -0.76 -20.63 11.38
C THR A 4 -0.17 -19.33 11.90
N GLU A 5 0.84 -19.38 12.76
CA GLU A 5 1.46 -18.18 13.32
C GLU A 5 2.21 -17.38 12.24
N LEU A 6 2.85 -18.06 11.30
CA LEU A 6 3.48 -17.41 10.16
C LEU A 6 2.45 -16.66 9.31
N ILE A 7 1.28 -17.27 9.02
CA ILE A 7 0.19 -16.60 8.28
C ILE A 7 -0.27 -15.35 9.03
N LYS A 8 -0.51 -15.44 10.34
CA LYS A 8 -0.93 -14.30 11.16
C LYS A 8 0.08 -13.15 11.11
N ARG A 9 1.39 -13.44 11.17
CA ARG A 9 2.44 -12.43 11.04
C ARG A 9 2.45 -11.78 9.66
N TYR A 10 2.26 -12.56 8.59
CA TYR A 10 2.14 -12.00 7.24
C TYR A 10 0.93 -11.09 7.10
N VAL A 11 -0.22 -11.47 7.65
CA VAL A 11 -1.44 -10.65 7.60
C VAL A 11 -1.24 -9.34 8.36
N LYS A 12 -0.65 -9.38 9.56
CA LYS A 12 -0.32 -8.16 10.33
C LYS A 12 0.69 -7.28 9.60
N ALA A 13 1.74 -7.87 9.05
CA ALA A 13 2.73 -7.12 8.27
C ALA A 13 2.11 -6.47 7.04
N ALA A 14 1.27 -7.19 6.30
CA ALA A 14 0.56 -6.64 5.15
C ALA A 14 -0.37 -5.49 5.55
N ASN A 15 -1.09 -5.62 6.66
CA ASN A 15 -1.92 -4.55 7.20
C ASN A 15 -1.10 -3.28 7.48
N ASN A 16 0.04 -3.41 8.16
CA ASN A 16 0.86 -2.27 8.55
C ASN A 16 1.64 -1.66 7.37
N LEU A 17 1.97 -2.47 6.36
CA LEU A 17 2.66 -2.01 5.15
C LEU A 17 1.76 -1.24 4.19
N TYR A 18 0.50 -1.68 4.06
CA TYR A 18 -0.36 -1.24 2.95
C TYR A 18 -1.64 -0.54 3.41
N ASN A 19 -2.06 -0.69 4.67
CA ASN A 19 -3.33 -0.26 5.27
C ASN A 19 -4.60 -0.79 4.59
N LEU A 20 -4.52 -1.13 3.32
CA LEU A 20 -5.58 -1.67 2.50
C LEU A 20 -4.93 -2.62 1.49
N ILE A 21 -5.30 -3.90 1.55
CA ILE A 21 -4.75 -4.91 0.63
C ILE A 21 -5.74 -6.06 0.44
N PRO A 22 -5.97 -6.55 -0.79
CA PRO A 22 -6.85 -7.68 -0.99
C PRO A 22 -6.23 -8.98 -0.46
N ILE A 23 -7.07 -9.87 0.06
CA ILE A 23 -6.60 -11.12 0.67
C ILE A 23 -5.95 -12.05 -0.37
N THR A 24 -6.35 -11.93 -1.65
CA THR A 24 -5.76 -12.66 -2.77
C THR A 24 -4.29 -12.29 -2.95
N GLN A 25 -3.99 -11.01 -2.81
CA GLN A 25 -2.64 -10.47 -2.90
C GLN A 25 -1.76 -10.89 -1.71
N VAL A 26 -2.29 -10.85 -0.48
CA VAL A 26 -1.57 -11.37 0.70
C VAL A 26 -1.25 -12.86 0.54
N TYR A 27 -2.21 -13.66 0.06
CA TYR A 27 -1.99 -15.09 -0.21
C TYR A 27 -0.85 -15.33 -1.22
N ARG A 28 -0.80 -14.53 -2.29
CA ARG A 28 0.28 -14.60 -3.30
C ARG A 28 1.65 -14.29 -2.68
N ILE A 29 1.76 -13.22 -1.90
CA ILE A 29 3.00 -12.84 -1.21
C ILE A 29 3.50 -13.99 -0.33
N ILE A 30 2.62 -14.58 0.49
CA ILE A 30 2.98 -15.69 1.38
C ILE A 30 3.49 -16.88 0.57
N LYS A 31 2.79 -17.26 -0.50
CA LYS A 31 3.15 -18.41 -1.34
C LYS A 31 4.49 -18.23 -2.04
N LEU A 32 4.77 -17.02 -2.54
CA LEU A 32 6.02 -16.70 -3.23
C LEU A 32 7.22 -16.68 -2.27
N GLN A 33 7.05 -16.13 -1.06
CA GLN A 33 8.11 -16.06 -0.07
C GLN A 33 8.30 -17.36 0.74
N ASN A 34 7.36 -18.31 0.64
CA ASN A 34 7.37 -19.58 1.37
C ASN A 34 6.94 -20.76 0.47
N PRO A 35 7.62 -21.02 -0.65
CA PRO A 35 7.24 -22.08 -1.58
C PRO A 35 7.21 -23.48 -0.91
N GLU A 36 8.01 -23.68 0.14
CA GLU A 36 8.09 -24.92 0.92
C GLU A 36 6.88 -25.17 1.83
N MET A 37 6.12 -24.13 2.19
CA MET A 37 5.05 -24.20 3.18
C MET A 37 3.82 -24.99 2.71
N SER A 38 3.71 -25.24 1.40
CA SER A 38 2.56 -25.91 0.76
C SER A 38 1.23 -25.38 1.30
N LEU A 39 1.10 -24.05 1.34
CA LEU A 39 -0.10 -23.37 1.78
C LEU A 39 -1.23 -23.57 0.75
N THR A 40 -2.40 -23.96 1.25
CA THR A 40 -3.64 -24.06 0.47
C THR A 40 -4.57 -22.89 0.75
N ALA A 41 -5.47 -22.60 -0.19
CA ALA A 41 -6.49 -21.56 -0.06
C ALA A 41 -7.39 -21.77 1.18
N SER A 42 -7.81 -23.00 1.46
CA SER A 42 -8.67 -23.33 2.61
C SER A 42 -7.97 -23.00 3.93
N GLU A 43 -6.71 -23.42 4.09
CA GLU A 43 -5.95 -23.15 5.32
C GLU A 43 -5.74 -21.65 5.54
N PHE A 44 -5.48 -20.89 4.47
CA PHE A 44 -5.35 -19.44 4.56
C PHE A 44 -6.67 -18.79 5.00
N LYS A 45 -7.79 -19.13 4.36
CA LYS A 45 -9.13 -18.63 4.72
C LYS A 45 -9.53 -19.02 6.14
N ASP A 46 -9.21 -20.23 6.59
CA ASP A 46 -9.48 -20.67 7.96
C ASP A 46 -8.73 -19.82 8.99
N VAL A 47 -7.49 -19.42 8.71
CA VAL A 47 -6.73 -18.51 9.59
C VAL A 47 -7.30 -17.10 9.54
N LEU A 48 -7.66 -16.56 8.37
CA LEU A 48 -8.29 -15.25 8.27
C LEU A 48 -9.60 -15.21 9.08
N ASN A 49 -10.46 -16.22 8.95
CA ASN A 49 -11.70 -16.34 9.72
C ASN A 49 -11.46 -16.37 11.23
N GLN A 50 -10.36 -17.00 11.68
CA GLN A 50 -9.98 -16.98 13.09
C GLN A 50 -9.55 -15.59 13.55
N MET A 51 -8.84 -14.84 12.69
CA MET A 51 -8.37 -13.49 12.98
C MET A 51 -9.52 -12.47 13.00
N SER A 52 -10.48 -12.53 12.07
CA SER A 52 -11.62 -11.60 12.02
C SER A 52 -12.50 -11.62 13.28
N ASN A 53 -12.42 -12.69 14.08
CA ASN A 53 -13.14 -12.83 15.35
C ASN A 53 -12.35 -12.31 16.56
N GLN A 54 -11.18 -11.69 16.34
CA GLN A 54 -10.27 -11.17 17.37
C GLN A 54 -10.08 -9.66 17.18
N ASN A 55 -9.64 -8.96 18.23
CA ASN A 55 -9.22 -7.57 18.11
C ASN A 55 -7.83 -7.52 17.47
N THR A 56 -7.78 -7.50 16.13
CA THR A 56 -6.53 -7.65 15.35
C THR A 56 -6.00 -6.36 14.77
N GLY A 57 -6.65 -5.22 15.02
CA GLY A 57 -6.27 -3.93 14.44
C GLY A 57 -6.64 -3.76 12.96
N PHE A 58 -7.45 -4.66 12.42
CA PHE A 58 -7.96 -4.61 11.05
C PHE A 58 -9.32 -5.31 10.94
N GLU A 59 -10.06 -5.00 9.89
CA GLU A 59 -11.26 -5.73 9.47
C GLU A 59 -11.05 -6.43 8.12
N ILE A 60 -11.89 -7.45 7.86
CA ILE A 60 -11.96 -8.10 6.54
C ILE A 60 -13.34 -7.86 5.96
N LYS A 61 -13.42 -7.14 4.83
CA LYS A 61 -14.68 -6.69 4.23
C LYS A 61 -14.59 -6.72 2.70
N ARG A 62 -15.75 -6.85 2.05
CA ARG A 62 -15.90 -6.68 0.59
C ARG A 62 -16.49 -5.32 0.30
N PHE A 63 -16.10 -4.73 -0.83
CA PHE A 63 -16.65 -3.46 -1.29
C PHE A 63 -17.50 -3.65 -2.55
N ASP A 64 -18.55 -4.48 -2.47
CA ASP A 64 -19.36 -4.82 -3.65
C ASP A 64 -19.94 -3.58 -4.36
N SER A 65 -20.27 -2.51 -3.63
CA SER A 65 -20.76 -1.25 -4.19
C SER A 65 -19.73 -0.45 -5.00
N TRP A 66 -18.44 -0.74 -4.84
CA TRP A 66 -17.36 -0.08 -5.58
C TRP A 66 -17.13 -0.69 -6.97
N PHE A 67 -17.59 -1.93 -7.16
CA PHE A 67 -17.38 -2.70 -8.39
C PHE A 67 -18.70 -2.77 -9.16
N GLU A 68 -19.37 -1.64 -9.39
CA GLU A 68 -20.68 -1.52 -10.09
C GLU A 68 -20.69 -2.06 -11.54
N ALA A 69 -19.61 -2.70 -12.01
CA ALA A 69 -19.64 -3.51 -13.22
C ALA A 69 -20.47 -4.78 -12.94
N ASP A 70 -21.55 -4.95 -13.70
CA ASP A 70 -22.66 -5.93 -13.52
C ASP A 70 -22.29 -7.42 -13.31
N ASN A 71 -21.02 -7.81 -13.27
CA ASN A 71 -20.58 -9.18 -13.01
C ASN A 71 -19.26 -9.31 -12.21
N TRP A 72 -18.69 -8.22 -11.66
CA TRP A 72 -17.44 -8.30 -10.91
C TRP A 72 -17.70 -8.42 -9.41
N GLN A 73 -17.22 -9.49 -8.78
CA GLN A 73 -17.26 -9.59 -7.32
C GLN A 73 -15.98 -8.98 -6.74
N SER A 74 -16.13 -7.99 -5.87
CA SER A 74 -15.02 -7.42 -5.13
C SER A 74 -14.27 -8.51 -4.36
N PRO A 75 -12.92 -8.54 -4.38
CA PRO A 75 -12.19 -9.37 -3.44
C PRO A 75 -12.46 -8.90 -2.01
N GLU A 76 -12.24 -9.78 -1.03
CA GLU A 76 -12.17 -9.35 0.35
C GLU A 76 -10.85 -8.59 0.58
N TYR A 77 -10.92 -7.49 1.32
CA TYR A 77 -9.76 -6.67 1.69
C TYR A 77 -9.48 -6.80 3.17
N ILE A 78 -8.20 -6.81 3.54
CA ILE A 78 -7.73 -6.47 4.88
C ILE A 78 -7.66 -4.95 4.93
N ILE A 79 -8.37 -4.36 5.88
CA ILE A 79 -8.51 -2.91 6.04
C ILE A 79 -8.06 -2.55 7.44
N SER A 80 -7.04 -1.70 7.53
CA SER A 80 -6.48 -1.24 8.78
C SER A 80 -7.49 -0.41 9.56
N GLN A 81 -7.49 -0.56 10.88
CA GLN A 81 -8.33 0.24 11.77
C GLN A 81 -8.05 1.76 11.70
N TYR A 82 -6.91 2.16 11.14
CA TYR A 82 -6.58 3.56 10.91
C TYR A 82 -7.40 4.21 9.80
N LEU A 83 -8.04 3.41 8.95
CA LEU A 83 -9.01 3.89 7.96
C LEU A 83 -10.39 3.98 8.62
N PHE A 84 -10.56 4.98 9.51
CA PHE A 84 -11.71 5.13 10.40
C PHE A 84 -13.05 5.37 9.70
N GLU A 85 -13.02 5.96 8.50
CA GLU A 85 -14.20 6.38 7.75
C GLU A 85 -14.21 5.70 6.38
N ASP A 86 -15.41 5.36 5.89
CA ASP A 86 -15.56 4.75 4.56
C ASP A 86 -14.93 5.65 3.46
N ASP A 87 -15.02 6.98 3.60
CA ASP A 87 -14.40 7.95 2.68
C ASP A 87 -12.88 7.80 2.61
N ASN A 88 -12.19 7.61 3.75
CA ASN A 88 -10.74 7.36 3.78
C ASN A 88 -10.37 6.05 3.06
N ILE A 89 -11.22 5.03 3.18
CA ILE A 89 -11.02 3.76 2.47
C ILE A 89 -11.19 4.00 0.97
N TYR A 90 -12.21 4.74 0.54
CA TYR A 90 -12.45 5.05 -0.87
C TYR A 90 -11.33 5.90 -1.48
N ASP A 91 -10.83 6.90 -0.75
CA ASP A 91 -9.69 7.70 -1.19
C ASP A 91 -8.43 6.85 -1.34
N MET A 92 -8.15 5.99 -0.35
CA MET A 92 -7.03 5.04 -0.45
C MET A 92 -7.20 4.09 -1.64
N MET A 93 -8.39 3.53 -1.84
CA MET A 93 -8.71 2.66 -2.99
C MET A 93 -8.46 3.37 -4.32
N ASN A 94 -8.98 4.59 -4.49
CA ASN A 94 -8.84 5.38 -5.71
C ASN A 94 -7.37 5.67 -6.04
N ASN A 95 -6.60 6.12 -5.04
CA ASN A 95 -5.21 6.54 -5.26
C ASN A 95 -4.26 5.36 -5.49
N GLN A 96 -4.63 4.17 -5.03
CA GLN A 96 -3.81 2.97 -5.17
C GLN A 96 -4.20 2.10 -6.38
N GLU A 97 -5.34 2.36 -7.01
CA GLU A 97 -5.88 1.45 -8.02
C GLU A 97 -4.94 1.29 -9.22
N GLY A 98 -4.49 0.06 -9.49
CA GLY A 98 -3.61 -0.26 -10.62
C GLY A 98 -2.13 -0.03 -10.35
N GLU A 99 -1.79 0.52 -9.19
CA GLU A 99 -0.41 0.84 -8.83
C GLU A 99 0.39 -0.41 -8.42
N LEU A 100 1.71 -0.31 -8.46
CA LEU A 100 2.57 -1.41 -8.02
C LEU A 100 2.57 -1.55 -6.49
N TYR A 101 2.78 -2.77 -5.99
CA TYR A 101 3.14 -3.04 -4.61
C TYR A 101 4.66 -3.06 -4.46
N ASN A 102 5.19 -2.27 -3.52
CA ASN A 102 6.55 -2.48 -3.04
C ASN A 102 6.54 -3.63 -2.02
N ILE A 103 7.01 -4.81 -2.42
CA ILE A 103 7.05 -6.00 -1.56
C ILE A 103 8.50 -6.21 -1.10
N PRO A 104 8.84 -5.92 0.18
CA PRO A 104 10.15 -6.22 0.72
C PRO A 104 10.46 -7.73 0.72
N ASP A 105 11.73 -8.07 0.92
CA ASP A 105 12.12 -9.46 1.18
C ASP A 105 11.42 -10.00 2.44
N LYS A 106 11.38 -11.33 2.59
CA LYS A 106 10.67 -12.01 3.68
C LYS A 106 11.07 -11.54 5.08
N GLU A 107 12.35 -11.29 5.33
CA GLU A 107 12.80 -10.89 6.65
C GLU A 107 12.30 -9.48 6.97
N THR A 108 12.47 -8.56 6.02
CA THR A 108 12.01 -7.18 6.14
C THR A 108 10.48 -7.11 6.25
N PHE A 109 9.76 -7.83 5.39
CA PHE A 109 8.29 -7.89 5.41
C PHE A 109 7.78 -8.31 6.80
N LEU A 110 8.36 -9.37 7.38
CA LEU A 110 7.91 -9.90 8.67
C LEU A 110 8.29 -9.05 9.89
N LYS A 111 9.14 -8.02 9.75
CA LYS A 111 9.38 -7.03 10.80
C LYS A 111 8.18 -6.11 10.99
N HIS A 112 7.49 -5.75 9.90
CA HIS A 112 6.26 -4.94 9.95
C HIS A 112 5.07 -5.63 10.63
N ALA A 113 5.20 -6.91 11.04
CA ALA A 113 4.21 -7.54 11.89
C ALA A 113 4.15 -6.90 13.30
N ASP A 114 5.21 -6.20 13.69
CA ASP A 114 5.23 -5.26 14.81
C ASP A 114 4.72 -3.91 14.32
N GLU A 115 3.68 -3.38 14.95
CA GLU A 115 3.06 -2.10 14.57
C GLU A 115 3.95 -0.90 14.91
N PHE A 116 4.94 -1.07 15.79
CA PHE A 116 5.92 -0.04 16.15
C PHE A 116 7.24 -0.19 15.38
N TYR A 117 7.31 -1.10 14.41
CA TYR A 117 8.50 -1.22 13.57
C TYR A 117 8.50 -0.14 12.48
N PHE A 118 9.51 0.73 12.56
CA PHE A 118 9.78 1.75 11.58
C PHE A 118 11.12 1.49 10.88
N VAL A 119 11.16 1.70 9.57
CA VAL A 119 12.41 1.67 8.81
C VAL A 119 13.18 2.95 9.09
N GLU A 120 14.47 2.83 9.42
CA GLU A 120 15.35 3.98 9.61
C GLU A 120 15.34 4.86 8.36
N ASN A 121 15.23 6.18 8.57
CA ASN A 121 15.16 7.17 7.48
C ASN A 121 16.02 8.38 7.84
N ASP A 122 16.91 8.76 6.91
CA ASP A 122 17.85 9.86 7.11
C ASP A 122 17.14 11.23 7.30
N ALA A 123 16.02 11.47 6.61
CA ALA A 123 15.27 12.72 6.76
C ALA A 123 14.63 12.83 8.15
N LEU A 124 14.15 11.72 8.73
CA LEU A 124 13.71 11.69 10.12
C LEU A 124 14.87 11.90 11.10
N ASN A 125 16.07 11.40 10.79
CA ASN A 125 17.25 11.68 11.61
C ASN A 125 17.68 13.15 11.55
N ASP A 126 17.58 13.79 10.38
CA ASP A 126 17.81 15.23 10.23
C ASP A 126 16.77 16.04 11.01
N LEU A 127 15.50 15.61 10.99
CA LEU A 127 14.43 16.19 11.80
C LEU A 127 14.72 16.07 13.30
N ARG A 128 15.08 14.87 13.80
CA ARG A 128 15.50 14.65 15.20
C ARG A 128 16.62 15.61 15.60
N ASN A 129 17.68 15.68 14.78
CA ASN A 129 18.83 16.53 15.04
C ASN A 129 18.45 18.01 15.10
N TYR A 130 17.60 18.46 14.18
CA TYR A 130 17.12 19.83 14.16
C TYR A 130 16.30 20.18 15.41
N LEU A 131 15.39 19.30 15.83
CA LEU A 131 14.58 19.49 17.04
C LEU A 131 15.44 19.63 18.31
N ILE A 132 16.44 18.77 18.46
CA ILE A 132 17.40 18.84 19.59
C ILE A 132 18.23 20.13 19.53
N GLN A 133 18.73 20.49 18.35
CA GLN A 133 19.69 21.57 18.21
C GLN A 133 19.05 22.96 18.23
N GLU A 134 17.92 23.15 17.55
CA GLU A 134 17.28 24.46 17.40
C GLU A 134 16.35 24.74 18.58
N PHE A 135 15.52 23.78 18.96
CA PHE A 135 14.51 23.95 20.01
C PHE A 135 14.96 23.47 21.39
N LYS A 136 16.17 22.89 21.50
CA LYS A 136 16.77 22.42 22.77
C LYS A 136 15.91 21.40 23.51
N LEU A 137 15.13 20.61 22.76
CA LEU A 137 14.33 19.52 23.30
C LEU A 137 15.24 18.39 23.79
N ILE A 138 14.76 17.64 24.78
CA ILE A 138 15.46 16.45 25.25
C ILE A 138 15.26 15.29 24.26
N PRO A 139 16.23 14.37 24.12
CA PRO A 139 16.15 13.30 23.12
C PRO A 139 14.90 12.42 23.21
N ASP A 140 14.45 12.10 24.43
CA ASP A 140 13.27 11.23 24.62
C ASP A 140 11.99 11.90 24.08
N ASP A 141 11.76 13.18 24.41
CA ASP A 141 10.62 13.95 23.88
C ASP A 141 10.69 14.09 22.35
N VAL A 142 11.90 14.18 21.79
CA VAL A 142 12.09 14.26 20.34
C VAL A 142 11.73 12.95 19.65
N GLU A 143 12.01 11.81 20.28
CA GLU A 143 11.62 10.52 19.72
C GLU A 143 10.10 10.38 19.68
N ASP A 144 9.41 10.73 20.77
CA ASP A 144 7.93 10.72 20.81
C ASP A 144 7.33 11.59 19.69
N ILE A 145 7.88 12.80 19.47
CA ILE A 145 7.41 13.70 18.40
C ILE A 145 7.65 13.09 17.01
N VAL A 146 8.81 12.48 16.79
CA VAL A 146 9.16 11.92 15.48
C VAL A 146 8.40 10.62 15.19
N GLU A 147 8.20 9.77 16.19
CA GLU A 147 7.33 8.59 16.09
C GLU A 147 5.88 9.00 15.76
N GLU A 148 5.34 10.02 16.44
CA GLU A 148 4.00 10.54 16.13
C GLU A 148 3.92 11.10 14.71
N THR A 149 4.95 11.84 14.28
CA THR A 149 5.03 12.38 12.92
C THR A 149 5.00 11.27 11.88
N GLN A 150 5.78 10.22 12.11
CA GLN A 150 5.82 9.06 11.23
C GLN A 150 4.49 8.29 11.25
N GLY A 151 3.86 8.14 12.42
CA GLY A 151 2.53 7.54 12.56
C GLY A 151 1.47 8.31 11.75
N MET A 152 1.45 9.64 11.85
CA MET A 152 0.56 10.50 11.08
C MET A 152 0.76 10.36 9.57
N MET A 153 2.02 10.27 9.12
CA MET A 153 2.35 10.02 7.71
C MET A 153 1.88 8.64 7.23
N GLN A 154 1.94 7.62 8.09
CA GLN A 154 1.51 6.26 7.74
C GLN A 154 0.00 6.10 7.60
N VAL A 155 -0.80 6.93 8.28
CA VAL A 155 -2.27 6.88 8.22
C VAL A 155 -2.87 7.82 7.17
N ARG A 156 -2.02 8.54 6.42
CA ARG A 156 -2.42 9.45 5.36
C ARG A 156 -3.20 8.73 4.26
N THR A 157 -4.25 9.38 3.74
CA THR A 157 -5.17 8.81 2.74
C THR A 157 -5.33 9.68 1.49
N ASP A 158 -4.70 10.86 1.42
CA ASP A 158 -4.78 11.78 0.29
C ASP A 158 -3.43 12.47 0.00
N GLU A 159 -3.30 13.18 -1.13
CA GLU A 159 -2.11 13.97 -1.47
C GLU A 159 -2.20 15.46 -1.03
N SER A 160 -2.92 15.77 0.07
CA SER A 160 -3.14 17.17 0.45
C SER A 160 -1.84 17.94 0.71
N ASP A 161 -1.68 19.08 0.02
CA ASP A 161 -0.61 20.06 0.25
C ASP A 161 -0.67 20.67 1.68
N GLU A 162 -1.80 20.53 2.37
CA GLU A 162 -2.01 21.04 3.73
C GLU A 162 -1.49 20.09 4.81
N PHE A 163 -1.10 18.86 4.46
CA PHE A 163 -0.66 17.87 5.45
C PHE A 163 0.57 18.32 6.24
N VAL A 164 1.57 18.91 5.59
CA VAL A 164 2.75 19.45 6.28
C VAL A 164 2.39 20.68 7.13
N GLU A 165 1.41 21.49 6.71
CA GLU A 165 0.89 22.58 7.54
C GLU A 165 0.19 22.06 8.80
N PHE A 166 -0.57 20.98 8.66
CA PHE A 166 -1.19 20.29 9.78
C PHE A 166 -0.12 19.81 10.78
N LEU A 167 0.94 19.14 10.32
CA LEU A 167 2.04 18.69 11.17
C LEU A 167 2.74 19.86 11.88
N ILE A 168 3.02 20.96 11.18
CA ILE A 168 3.64 22.15 11.79
C ILE A 168 2.75 22.73 12.89
N ASN A 169 1.43 22.74 12.69
CA ASN A 169 0.51 23.19 13.72
C ASN A 169 0.47 22.24 14.91
N ASP A 170 0.60 20.94 14.68
CA ASP A 170 0.63 19.96 15.76
C ASP A 170 1.92 20.02 16.58
N TYR A 171 3.05 20.35 15.96
CA TYR A 171 4.31 20.60 16.67
C TYR A 171 4.20 21.73 17.70
N LYS A 172 3.35 22.74 17.44
CA LYS A 172 3.05 23.80 18.42
C LYS A 172 2.34 23.23 19.66
N ASN A 173 1.56 22.15 19.51
CA ASN A 173 0.94 21.43 20.63
C ASN A 173 1.97 20.61 21.41
N PHE A 174 3.02 20.10 20.75
CA PHE A 174 4.17 19.43 21.38
C PHE A 174 5.20 20.38 22.03
N SER A 175 4.77 21.60 22.39
CA SER A 175 5.64 22.61 23.02
C SER A 175 6.84 23.05 22.17
N VAL A 176 6.86 22.75 20.87
CA VAL A 176 7.85 23.29 19.92
C VAL A 176 7.54 24.78 19.71
N SER A 177 8.30 25.63 20.37
CA SER A 177 8.10 27.09 20.34
C SER A 177 8.74 27.70 19.10
N ILE A 178 7.99 27.76 18.00
CA ILE A 178 8.42 28.39 16.75
C ILE A 178 8.34 29.92 16.89
N GLU A 179 9.49 30.58 17.02
CA GLU A 179 9.57 32.03 17.27
C GLU A 179 9.87 32.84 16.01
N THR A 180 10.51 32.21 15.01
CA THR A 180 10.96 32.89 13.79
C THR A 180 10.48 32.19 12.53
N LYS A 181 10.29 32.97 11.46
CA LYS A 181 9.96 32.42 10.14
C LYS A 181 11.05 31.48 9.61
N ALA A 182 12.32 31.73 9.94
CA ALA A 182 13.42 30.86 9.55
C ALA A 182 13.32 29.46 10.19
N GLN A 183 12.89 29.39 11.46
CA GLN A 183 12.65 28.12 12.16
C GLN A 183 11.50 27.34 11.53
N GLU A 184 10.38 28.03 11.26
CA GLU A 184 9.21 27.45 10.60
C GLU A 184 9.56 26.91 9.21
N ASP A 185 10.26 27.71 8.40
CA ASP A 185 10.64 27.33 7.04
C ASP A 185 11.62 26.15 7.03
N GLN A 186 12.52 26.05 8.01
CA GLN A 186 13.44 24.92 8.13
C GLN A 186 12.70 23.66 8.62
N LEU A 187 11.77 23.79 9.57
CA LEU A 187 10.94 22.67 10.01
C LEU A 187 10.11 22.12 8.84
N ARG A 188 9.45 22.99 8.10
CA ARG A 188 8.69 22.62 6.89
C ARG A 188 9.54 21.81 5.92
N ARG A 189 10.73 22.31 5.56
CA ARG A 189 11.62 21.62 4.64
C ARG A 189 11.98 20.20 5.10
N LEU A 190 12.20 20.00 6.40
CA LEU A 190 12.53 18.69 6.95
C LEU A 190 11.31 17.76 6.93
N LEU A 191 10.12 18.28 7.21
CA LEU A 191 8.87 17.52 7.12
C LEU A 191 8.56 17.14 5.66
N ASP A 192 8.71 18.06 4.71
CA ASP A 192 8.57 17.77 3.27
C ASP A 192 9.55 16.68 2.83
N GLN A 193 10.79 16.71 3.32
CA GLN A 193 11.80 15.69 3.00
C GLN A 193 11.47 14.32 3.60
N ALA A 194 10.92 14.30 4.83
CA ALA A 194 10.46 13.07 5.45
C ALA A 194 9.29 12.47 4.66
N ASP A 195 8.24 13.26 4.39
CA ASP A 195 7.06 12.84 3.61
C ASP A 195 7.46 12.30 2.23
N TYR A 196 8.35 13.01 1.52
CA TYR A 196 8.81 12.62 0.18
C TYR A 196 9.63 11.31 0.16
N SER A 197 10.29 10.96 1.26
CA SER A 197 11.27 9.86 1.32
C SER A 197 10.81 8.65 2.11
N LEU A 198 9.79 8.78 2.96
CA LEU A 198 9.25 7.70 3.75
C LEU A 198 8.44 6.74 2.91
N GLN A 199 8.64 5.45 3.16
CA GLN A 199 7.77 4.42 2.62
C GLN A 199 6.49 4.41 3.44
N ILE A 200 5.36 4.71 2.81
CA ILE A 200 4.08 4.81 3.49
C ILE A 200 3.01 3.95 2.80
N PRO A 201 1.99 3.50 3.55
CA PRO A 201 0.87 2.74 3.01
C PRO A 201 0.20 3.38 1.81
N PHE A 202 0.00 4.71 1.83
CA PHE A 202 -0.64 5.46 0.74
C PHE A 202 -0.04 5.13 -0.63
N TYR A 203 1.29 5.07 -0.72
CA TYR A 203 2.03 4.72 -1.93
C TYR A 203 2.34 3.22 -2.06
N ARG A 204 1.53 2.33 -1.49
CA ARG A 204 1.76 0.87 -1.46
C ARG A 204 3.17 0.50 -0.99
N ASN A 205 3.62 1.13 0.09
CA ASN A 205 4.95 0.99 0.68
C ASN A 205 6.12 1.50 -0.20
N PHE A 206 5.85 2.25 -1.26
CA PHE A 206 6.86 3.11 -1.88
C PHE A 206 7.01 4.42 -1.09
N SER A 207 8.14 5.09 -1.26
CA SER A 207 8.21 6.53 -1.01
C SER A 207 7.60 7.28 -2.18
N GLU A 208 7.11 8.50 -1.97
CA GLU A 208 6.60 9.34 -3.05
C GLU A 208 7.62 9.46 -4.20
N LYS A 209 8.90 9.64 -3.85
CA LYS A 209 10.01 9.63 -4.81
C LYS A 209 10.04 8.38 -5.69
N GLN A 210 9.84 7.20 -5.10
CA GLN A 210 9.84 5.95 -5.84
C GLN A 210 8.55 5.80 -6.65
N PHE A 211 7.42 6.10 -6.03
CA PHE A 211 6.09 5.99 -6.59
C PHE A 211 5.94 6.81 -7.89
N ARG A 212 6.37 8.07 -7.89
CA ARG A 212 6.35 8.94 -9.08
C ARG A 212 7.22 8.46 -10.24
N ASN A 213 8.12 7.51 -10.02
CA ASN A 213 8.98 6.93 -11.04
C ASN A 213 8.56 5.50 -11.43
N ASN A 214 7.46 4.97 -10.87
CA ASN A 214 6.94 3.67 -11.26
C ASN A 214 6.36 3.73 -12.67
N LEU A 215 6.53 2.63 -13.40
CA LEU A 215 5.90 2.44 -14.69
C LEU A 215 4.44 2.05 -14.45
N ASP A 216 3.52 2.65 -15.21
CA ASP A 216 2.13 2.25 -15.25
C ASP A 216 2.04 0.85 -15.89
N PRO A 217 1.50 -0.18 -15.20
CA PRO A 217 1.32 -1.51 -15.77
C PRO A 217 0.52 -1.54 -17.09
N PHE A 218 -0.31 -0.53 -17.38
CA PHE A 218 -1.03 -0.40 -18.65
C PHE A 218 -0.15 -0.03 -19.83
N ASP A 219 0.92 0.74 -19.61
CA ASP A 219 1.89 1.08 -20.65
C ASP A 219 2.70 -0.15 -21.11
N GLU A 220 2.62 -1.24 -20.34
CA GLU A 220 3.30 -2.51 -20.56
C GLU A 220 2.41 -3.59 -21.24
N ILE A 221 1.26 -3.17 -21.79
CA ILE A 221 0.36 -4.01 -22.60
C ILE A 221 0.48 -3.62 -24.07
N ASP A 222 1.08 -4.49 -24.87
CA ASP A 222 1.29 -4.26 -26.30
C ASP A 222 0.21 -4.90 -27.17
N LEU A 223 -0.15 -4.17 -28.24
CA LEU A 223 -0.90 -4.68 -29.38
C LEU A 223 0.06 -4.99 -30.53
N LEU A 224 0.37 -6.28 -30.71
CA LEU A 224 1.20 -6.76 -31.83
C LEU A 224 0.36 -7.64 -32.74
N ASP A 225 0.24 -7.25 -34.01
CA ASP A 225 -0.48 -7.99 -35.06
C ASP A 225 -1.95 -8.37 -34.72
N GLY A 226 -2.61 -7.58 -33.87
CA GLY A 226 -3.99 -7.82 -33.42
C GLY A 226 -4.12 -8.84 -32.27
N GLU A 227 -2.99 -9.30 -31.74
CA GLU A 227 -2.86 -10.08 -30.51
C GLU A 227 -2.35 -9.22 -29.35
N ILE A 228 -2.84 -9.49 -28.14
CA ILE A 228 -2.34 -8.87 -26.93
C ILE A 228 -1.06 -9.60 -26.52
N THR A 229 0.02 -8.83 -26.36
CA THR A 229 1.28 -9.31 -25.79
C THR A 229 1.55 -8.52 -24.51
N LEU A 230 1.79 -9.23 -23.42
CA LEU A 230 2.28 -8.61 -22.18
C LEU A 230 3.79 -8.50 -22.29
N THR A 231 4.37 -7.35 -21.94
CA THR A 231 5.83 -7.23 -21.94
C THR A 231 6.45 -8.16 -20.89
N ASP A 232 7.74 -8.49 -21.08
CA ASP A 232 8.48 -9.30 -20.09
C ASP A 232 8.51 -8.61 -18.72
N ALA A 233 8.50 -7.27 -18.68
CA ALA A 233 8.47 -6.49 -17.44
C ALA A 233 7.16 -6.72 -16.67
N LEU A 234 6.00 -6.58 -17.33
CA LEU A 234 4.71 -6.83 -16.71
C LEU A 234 4.55 -8.29 -16.25
N VAL A 235 5.01 -9.24 -17.07
CA VAL A 235 5.00 -10.67 -16.69
C VAL A 235 5.82 -10.91 -15.43
N GLU A 236 6.99 -10.27 -15.29
CA GLU A 236 7.81 -10.38 -14.08
C GLU A 236 7.15 -9.72 -12.87
N GLN A 237 6.56 -8.54 -13.03
CA GLN A 237 5.81 -7.86 -11.97
C GLN A 237 4.62 -8.71 -11.49
N ILE A 238 3.92 -9.39 -12.39
CA ILE A 238 2.86 -10.34 -12.03
C ILE A 238 3.44 -11.55 -11.28
N LYS A 239 4.55 -12.14 -11.73
CA LYS A 239 5.15 -13.32 -11.07
C LYS A 239 5.70 -13.02 -9.68
N THR A 240 6.20 -11.81 -9.47
CA THR A 240 6.71 -11.32 -8.18
C THR A 240 5.63 -10.79 -7.25
N ALA A 241 4.38 -10.78 -7.72
CA ALA A 241 3.23 -10.15 -7.08
C ALA A 241 3.36 -8.62 -6.92
N ALA A 242 4.28 -7.94 -7.59
CA ALA A 242 4.27 -6.48 -7.61
C ALA A 242 2.98 -5.91 -8.24
N VAL A 243 2.35 -6.64 -9.16
CA VAL A 243 1.03 -6.32 -9.70
C VAL A 243 -0.05 -7.24 -9.11
N ASP A 244 -1.15 -6.63 -8.68
CA ASP A 244 -2.39 -7.35 -8.38
C ASP A 244 -3.11 -7.70 -9.69
N VAL A 245 -3.25 -9.00 -9.94
CA VAL A 245 -3.84 -9.52 -11.18
C VAL A 245 -5.35 -9.32 -11.23
N ASP A 246 -6.04 -9.34 -10.09
CA ASP A 246 -7.49 -9.16 -10.04
C ASP A 246 -7.83 -7.69 -10.27
N GLU A 247 -7.04 -6.77 -9.71
CA GLU A 247 -7.16 -5.34 -9.93
C GLU A 247 -6.82 -4.94 -11.38
N LEU A 248 -5.71 -5.45 -11.92
CA LEU A 248 -5.34 -5.22 -13.32
C LEU A 248 -6.46 -5.71 -14.26
N ASP A 249 -6.99 -6.91 -14.02
CA ASP A 249 -8.08 -7.47 -14.82
C ASP A 249 -9.36 -6.60 -14.73
N LYS A 250 -9.72 -6.11 -13.54
CA LYS A 250 -10.83 -5.17 -13.35
C LYS A 250 -10.65 -3.90 -14.18
N LEU A 251 -9.52 -3.24 -14.04
CA LEU A 251 -9.23 -1.97 -14.69
C LEU A 251 -9.24 -2.10 -16.22
N VAL A 252 -8.72 -3.20 -16.75
CA VAL A 252 -8.83 -3.54 -18.17
C VAL A 252 -10.29 -3.62 -18.61
N HIS A 253 -11.21 -4.15 -17.81
CA HIS A 253 -12.63 -4.16 -18.16
C HIS A 253 -13.30 -2.79 -17.99
N CYS A 254 -12.92 -2.02 -16.96
CA CYS A 254 -13.48 -0.71 -16.67
C CYS A 254 -13.08 0.34 -17.72
N ASN A 255 -11.78 0.49 -18.02
CA ASN A 255 -11.27 1.50 -18.96
C ASN A 255 -11.86 1.36 -20.38
N TYR A 256 -12.25 0.15 -20.75
CA TYR A 256 -12.74 -0.19 -22.07
C TYR A 256 -14.28 -0.14 -22.18
N GLN A 257 -15.01 -0.06 -21.07
CA GLN A 257 -16.48 0.11 -21.09
C GLN A 257 -16.94 1.54 -21.42
N TRP A 258 -16.10 2.55 -21.24
CA TRP A 258 -16.47 3.98 -21.36
C TRP A 258 -16.00 4.67 -22.65
N SER A 259 -15.51 3.91 -23.63
CA SER A 259 -14.95 4.44 -24.87
C SER A 259 -15.92 4.31 -26.06
N GLU A 260 -15.76 5.16 -27.08
CA GLU A 260 -16.71 5.33 -28.21
C GLU A 260 -17.01 4.01 -28.99
N ASN A 261 -16.14 3.00 -28.90
CA ASN A 261 -16.28 1.68 -29.56
C ASN A 261 -16.43 0.51 -28.56
N MET A 262 -17.39 0.59 -27.65
CA MET A 262 -17.66 -0.39 -26.57
C MET A 262 -17.49 -1.88 -26.96
N PHE A 263 -17.95 -2.33 -28.14
CA PHE A 263 -17.84 -3.74 -28.57
C PHE A 263 -16.41 -4.19 -28.91
N GLU A 264 -15.61 -3.34 -29.54
CA GLU A 264 -14.19 -3.63 -29.84
C GLU A 264 -13.37 -3.65 -28.55
N ASN A 265 -13.78 -2.81 -27.60
CA ASN A 265 -13.12 -2.61 -26.33
C ASN A 265 -13.39 -3.74 -25.32
N ILE A 266 -14.60 -4.31 -25.30
CA ILE A 266 -14.87 -5.55 -24.54
C ILE A 266 -14.07 -6.73 -25.09
N ALA A 267 -14.00 -6.89 -26.41
CA ALA A 267 -13.22 -7.96 -27.03
C ALA A 267 -11.71 -7.80 -26.78
N TYR A 268 -11.23 -6.57 -26.67
CA TYR A 268 -9.87 -6.25 -26.25
C TYR A 268 -9.64 -6.66 -24.78
N ALA A 269 -10.50 -6.22 -23.88
CA ALA A 269 -10.42 -6.56 -22.46
C ALA A 269 -10.36 -8.08 -22.24
N ASP A 270 -11.28 -8.83 -22.85
CA ASP A 270 -11.31 -10.30 -22.80
C ASP A 270 -9.99 -10.96 -23.25
N LYS A 271 -9.29 -10.37 -24.23
CA LYS A 271 -8.00 -10.89 -24.72
C LYS A 271 -6.89 -10.65 -23.70
N VAL A 272 -6.85 -9.46 -23.11
CA VAL A 272 -5.88 -9.11 -22.06
C VAL A 272 -6.09 -10.00 -20.83
N SER A 273 -7.34 -10.16 -20.37
CA SER A 273 -7.71 -11.06 -19.28
C SER A 273 -7.27 -12.49 -19.52
N LYS A 274 -7.43 -12.99 -20.75
CA LYS A 274 -6.93 -14.31 -21.14
C LYS A 274 -5.41 -14.38 -21.14
N ALA A 275 -4.71 -13.31 -21.50
CA ALA A 275 -3.25 -13.26 -21.45
C ALA A 275 -2.75 -13.29 -20.00
N ILE A 276 -3.32 -12.45 -19.12
CA ILE A 276 -3.01 -12.42 -17.68
C ILE A 276 -3.28 -13.79 -17.05
N ASN A 277 -4.44 -14.40 -17.33
CA ASN A 277 -4.83 -15.68 -16.76
C ASN A 277 -3.95 -16.88 -17.19
N LYS A 278 -3.15 -16.75 -18.25
CA LYS A 278 -2.17 -17.77 -18.66
C LYS A 278 -0.89 -17.73 -17.82
N ILE A 279 -0.64 -16.65 -17.08
CA ILE A 279 0.53 -16.56 -16.20
C ILE A 279 0.26 -17.43 -14.97
N ASP A 280 1.19 -18.36 -14.72
CA ASP A 280 1.11 -19.27 -13.58
C ASP A 280 1.44 -18.52 -12.28
N VAL A 281 0.42 -18.15 -11.53
CA VAL A 281 0.51 -17.49 -10.23
C VAL A 281 -0.36 -18.21 -9.20
N PRO A 282 -0.01 -18.15 -7.90
CA PRO A 282 -0.88 -18.67 -6.85
C PRO A 282 -2.27 -18.01 -6.89
N LYS A 283 -3.34 -18.83 -6.88
CA LYS A 283 -4.74 -18.37 -6.84
C LYS A 283 -5.43 -18.82 -5.55
N LEU A 284 -6.32 -17.98 -5.03
CA LEU A 284 -7.07 -18.17 -3.78
C LEU A 284 -8.52 -18.64 -4.01
#